data_AF-A0A934ECZ8-F1
#
_entry.id   AF-A0A934ECZ8-F1
#
_cell.length_a   1.000
_cell.length_b   1.000
_cell.length_c   1.000
_cell.angle_alpha   90.00
_cell.angle_beta   90.00
_cell.angle_gamma   90.00
#
_symmetry.space_group_name_H-M   'P 1'
#
loop_
_entity.id
_entity.type
_entity.pdbx_description
1 polymer ?
#
loop_
_entity_poly.entity_id
_entity_poly.type
_entity_poly.pdbx_seq_one_letter_code
_entity_poly.pdbx_strand_id
1 'polypeptide(L)'
;MKKLLIPVFLLFCMMNASQGWCNDNTPITLEDARKKVQSEFDRLDAGLKQAAAQLGVSGLTGDAARKVLAELCGDFSYAVDCATLGPDGKMLTVEPVAYRRFEGADVSGQEQVRRVMQGQKPVFSSVFVSVEGFDALDVEYPVTTGDGKYLGSVSLLFRPEKFLGDIIRPLVEGIPMDITVMETGGRTLYDADEQQIGQNLFSSPLFQPYPSLIALGRQMAMNPSGVGKYTFPDRTTKAAVTKEAYWQTASMYGTDWRLVGIHVEPKSAGHRALPVKVQNPDRPLESFADSNVLIKALERGDSRSIMKLFRKFHKDNPGIYAIQWIDEKGINRFGYPVENSLKNYDLRSDRSQSDPELLKAVQEKKPGVFEFPLFEGNRGIFTLMPVFSGEHYLGMVYVIVIK
;
A
#
# COMPACT_ATOMS: atom_id res chain seq x y z
N MET A 1 56.14 -27.99 38.96
CA MET A 1 54.69 -28.22 38.83
C MET A 1 53.99 -26.86 38.73
N LYS A 2 53.66 -26.41 37.52
CA LYS A 2 52.84 -25.22 37.28
C LYS A 2 51.67 -25.62 36.39
N LYS A 3 50.46 -25.56 36.93
CA LYS A 3 49.20 -25.83 36.22
C LYS A 3 48.90 -24.64 35.30
N LEU A 4 48.71 -24.92 34.02
CA LEU A 4 48.24 -23.96 33.02
C LEU A 4 46.70 -23.91 33.13
N LEU A 5 46.15 -22.78 33.58
CA LEU A 5 44.70 -22.51 33.51
C LEU A 5 44.39 -21.96 32.12
N ILE A 6 43.53 -22.66 31.38
CA ILE A 6 42.90 -22.17 30.15
C ILE A 6 41.57 -21.52 30.55
N PRO A 7 41.31 -20.24 30.24
CA PRO A 7 39.99 -19.67 30.42
C PRO A 7 39.09 -20.09 29.25
N VAL A 8 38.02 -20.82 29.59
CA VAL A 8 36.89 -21.08 28.70
C VAL A 8 36.11 -19.79 28.55
N PHE A 9 36.18 -19.16 27.38
CA PHE A 9 35.33 -18.03 27.01
C PHE A 9 33.98 -18.58 26.56
N LEU A 10 32.98 -18.51 27.45
CA LEU A 10 31.58 -18.76 27.14
C LEU A 10 31.10 -17.69 26.15
N LEU A 11 30.88 -18.11 24.91
CA LEU A 11 30.26 -17.28 23.87
C LEU A 11 28.77 -17.12 24.22
N PHE A 12 28.42 -16.00 24.83
CA PHE A 12 27.03 -15.63 25.10
C PHE A 12 26.39 -15.21 23.77
N CYS A 13 25.61 -16.10 23.15
CA CYS A 13 24.74 -15.77 22.03
C CYS A 13 23.66 -14.80 22.54
N MET A 14 23.89 -13.49 22.39
CA MET A 14 22.81 -12.52 22.47
C MET A 14 21.89 -12.73 21.26
N MET A 15 20.75 -13.39 21.49
CA MET A 15 19.61 -13.29 20.60
C MET A 15 19.19 -11.82 20.59
N ASN A 16 19.60 -11.08 19.55
CA ASN A 16 19.01 -9.80 19.23
C ASN A 16 17.55 -10.07 18.87
N ALA A 17 16.68 -9.93 19.87
CA ALA A 17 15.31 -9.57 19.61
C ALA A 17 15.37 -8.27 18.81
N SER A 18 15.06 -8.34 17.53
CA SER A 18 14.82 -7.17 16.69
C SER A 18 13.66 -6.41 17.32
N GLN A 19 13.99 -5.46 18.20
CA GLN A 19 13.09 -4.39 18.55
C GLN A 19 12.82 -3.65 17.24
N GLY A 20 11.70 -3.99 16.61
CA GLY A 20 11.18 -3.26 15.48
C GLY A 20 11.06 -1.82 15.91
N TRP A 21 11.82 -0.95 15.27
CA TRP A 21 11.67 0.49 15.44
C TRP A 21 10.27 0.81 14.90
N CYS A 22 9.27 0.91 15.78
CA CYS A 22 8.06 1.67 15.46
C CYS A 22 8.53 3.10 15.31
N ASN A 23 8.81 3.49 14.07
CA ASN A 23 9.09 4.87 13.74
C ASN A 23 7.74 5.58 13.83
N ASP A 24 7.56 6.48 14.80
CA ASP A 24 6.30 7.21 15.07
C ASP A 24 5.75 7.99 13.85
N ASN A 25 6.53 8.09 12.78
CA ASN A 25 6.19 8.76 11.53
C ASN A 25 5.89 7.81 10.35
N THR A 26 5.73 6.50 10.58
CA THR A 26 5.35 5.58 9.50
C THR A 26 3.95 5.93 8.99
N PRO A 27 3.74 6.10 7.68
CA PRO A 27 2.42 6.40 7.13
C PRO A 27 1.40 5.34 7.53
N ILE A 28 0.28 5.75 8.12
CA ILE A 28 -0.78 4.83 8.55
C ILE A 28 -1.32 4.02 7.38
N THR A 29 -1.43 4.64 6.20
CA THR A 29 -1.95 3.99 4.99
C THR A 29 -1.04 2.87 4.49
N LEU A 30 0.28 3.07 4.61
CA LEU A 30 1.25 2.05 4.21
C LEU A 30 1.18 0.84 5.14
N GLU A 31 1.06 1.07 6.45
CA GLU A 31 0.93 -0.01 7.43
C GLU A 31 -0.36 -0.80 7.21
N ASP A 32 -1.48 -0.13 6.93
CA ASP A 32 -2.75 -0.80 6.62
C ASP A 32 -2.69 -1.59 5.32
N ALA A 33 -2.03 -1.06 4.28
CA ALA A 33 -1.80 -1.79 3.05
C ALA A 33 -0.96 -3.05 3.29
N ARG A 34 0.14 -2.92 4.06
CA ARG A 34 1.00 -4.05 4.42
C ARG A 34 0.24 -5.12 5.19
N LYS A 35 -0.55 -4.73 6.19
CA LYS A 35 -1.40 -5.67 6.95
C LYS A 35 -2.41 -6.37 6.06
N LYS A 36 -3.12 -5.65 5.19
CA LYS A 36 -4.12 -6.23 4.29
C LYS A 36 -3.50 -7.19 3.26
N VAL A 37 -2.35 -6.84 2.68
CA VAL A 37 -1.61 -7.74 1.80
C VAL A 37 -1.16 -8.99 2.55
N GLN A 38 -0.62 -8.84 3.77
CA GLN A 38 -0.23 -10.01 4.58
C GLN A 38 -1.44 -10.89 4.93
N SER A 39 -2.56 -10.30 5.32
CA SER A 39 -3.79 -11.06 5.61
C SER A 39 -4.32 -11.80 4.38
N GLU A 40 -4.18 -11.22 3.18
CA GLU A 40 -4.58 -11.90 1.95
C GLU A 40 -3.62 -13.03 1.57
N PHE A 41 -2.31 -12.87 1.84
CA PHE A 41 -1.36 -13.99 1.75
C PHE A 41 -1.70 -15.12 2.73
N ASP A 42 -2.05 -14.79 3.97
CA ASP A 42 -2.44 -15.78 4.98
C ASP A 42 -3.75 -16.50 4.56
N ARG A 43 -4.69 -15.78 3.93
CA ARG A 43 -5.92 -16.34 3.36
C ARG A 43 -5.61 -17.29 2.20
N LEU A 44 -4.68 -16.91 1.32
CA LEU A 44 -4.23 -17.72 0.20
C LEU A 44 -3.52 -19.01 0.67
N ASP A 45 -2.63 -18.93 1.66
CA ASP A 45 -1.99 -20.10 2.30
C ASP A 45 -3.04 -21.06 2.84
N ALA A 46 -4.03 -20.55 3.58
CA ALA A 46 -5.09 -21.36 4.17
C ALA A 46 -5.94 -22.06 3.10
N GLY A 47 -6.32 -21.35 2.05
CA GLY A 47 -7.08 -21.90 0.92
C GLY A 47 -6.33 -23.01 0.19
N LEU A 48 -5.06 -22.77 -0.15
CA LEU A 48 -4.20 -23.76 -0.81
C LEU A 48 -3.95 -24.98 0.07
N LYS A 49 -3.69 -24.78 1.37
CA LYS A 49 -3.51 -25.87 2.34
C LYS A 49 -4.77 -26.73 2.47
N GLN A 50 -5.94 -26.10 2.51
CA GLN A 50 -7.23 -26.80 2.54
C GLN A 50 -7.46 -27.61 1.25
N ALA A 51 -7.22 -26.99 0.08
CA ALA A 51 -7.32 -27.67 -1.21
C ALA A 51 -6.36 -28.87 -1.27
N ALA A 52 -5.11 -28.69 -0.84
CA ALA A 52 -4.11 -29.75 -0.81
C ALA A 52 -4.53 -30.92 0.08
N ALA A 53 -5.11 -30.65 1.25
CA ALA A 53 -5.61 -31.70 2.15
C ALA A 53 -6.77 -32.50 1.52
N GLN A 54 -7.71 -31.83 0.84
CA GLN A 54 -8.82 -32.49 0.15
C GLN A 54 -8.32 -33.33 -1.04
N LEU A 55 -7.38 -32.78 -1.82
CA LEU A 55 -6.74 -33.46 -2.95
C LEU A 55 -5.89 -34.67 -2.52
N GLY A 56 -5.33 -34.64 -1.31
CA GLY A 56 -4.65 -35.80 -0.72
C GLY A 56 -5.56 -37.00 -0.51
N VAL A 57 -6.87 -36.78 -0.42
CA VAL A 57 -7.91 -37.83 -0.29
C VAL A 57 -8.54 -38.16 -1.64
N SER A 58 -8.92 -37.16 -2.42
CA SER A 58 -9.61 -37.37 -3.71
C SER A 58 -8.70 -37.77 -4.86
N GLY A 59 -7.39 -37.52 -4.72
CA GLY A 59 -6.45 -37.54 -5.83
C GLY A 59 -6.48 -36.25 -6.65
N LEU A 60 -5.57 -36.17 -7.62
CA LEU A 60 -5.30 -34.98 -8.44
C LEU A 60 -6.11 -34.92 -9.75
N THR A 61 -7.00 -35.87 -10.00
CA THR A 61 -7.78 -35.95 -11.25
C THR A 61 -9.23 -36.29 -11.00
N GLY A 62 -10.07 -36.10 -12.03
CA GLY A 62 -11.49 -36.43 -11.98
C GLY A 62 -12.36 -35.34 -11.34
N ASP A 63 -13.66 -35.62 -11.25
CA ASP A 63 -14.67 -34.61 -10.86
C ASP A 63 -14.50 -34.10 -9.43
N ALA A 64 -13.97 -34.93 -8.53
CA ALA A 64 -13.69 -34.52 -7.16
C ALA A 64 -12.57 -33.47 -7.12
N ALA A 65 -11.42 -33.72 -7.77
CA ALA A 65 -10.32 -32.76 -7.84
C ALA A 65 -10.76 -31.44 -8.49
N ARG A 66 -11.52 -31.56 -9.58
CA ARG A 66 -12.10 -30.42 -10.29
C ARG A 66 -13.00 -29.56 -9.40
N LYS A 67 -13.84 -30.17 -8.57
CA LYS A 67 -14.68 -29.43 -7.61
C LYS A 67 -13.81 -28.66 -6.61
N VAL A 68 -12.76 -29.28 -6.07
CA VAL A 68 -11.83 -28.61 -5.14
C VAL A 68 -11.16 -27.41 -5.81
N LEU A 69 -10.67 -27.56 -7.04
CA LEU A 69 -10.03 -26.45 -7.78
C LEU A 69 -11.02 -25.32 -8.11
N ALA A 70 -12.25 -25.65 -8.49
CA ALA A 70 -13.28 -24.65 -8.77
C ALA A 70 -13.67 -23.84 -7.51
N GLU A 71 -13.74 -24.50 -6.35
CA GLU A 71 -13.96 -23.84 -5.05
C GLU A 71 -12.77 -22.94 -4.71
N LEU A 72 -11.54 -23.46 -4.77
CA LEU A 72 -10.32 -22.68 -4.52
C LEU A 72 -10.26 -21.43 -5.40
N CYS A 73 -10.43 -21.58 -6.71
CA CYS A 73 -10.38 -20.45 -7.64
C CYS A 73 -11.54 -19.47 -7.43
N GLY A 74 -12.72 -19.96 -7.07
CA GLY A 74 -13.89 -19.13 -6.78
C GLY A 74 -13.72 -18.23 -5.56
N ASP A 75 -12.86 -18.63 -4.61
CA ASP A 75 -12.60 -17.87 -3.38
C ASP A 75 -11.69 -16.65 -3.59
N PHE A 76 -10.99 -16.56 -4.73
CA PHE A 76 -10.04 -15.48 -5.00
C PHE A 76 -10.38 -14.75 -6.31
N SER A 77 -10.89 -13.52 -6.19
CA SER A 77 -11.29 -12.69 -7.34
C SER A 77 -10.17 -12.48 -8.37
N TYR A 78 -8.91 -12.53 -7.92
CA TYR A 78 -7.70 -12.31 -8.72
C TYR A 78 -7.13 -13.59 -9.34
N ALA A 79 -7.64 -14.77 -8.97
CA ALA A 79 -7.20 -16.03 -9.57
C ALA A 79 -7.51 -16.02 -11.06
N VAL A 80 -6.54 -16.48 -11.85
CA VAL A 80 -6.72 -16.73 -13.27
C VAL A 80 -7.14 -18.17 -13.48
N ASP A 81 -6.38 -19.09 -12.91
CA ASP A 81 -6.70 -20.51 -12.84
C ASP A 81 -6.07 -21.16 -11.60
N CYS A 82 -6.51 -22.39 -11.34
CA CYS A 82 -6.04 -23.27 -10.31
C CYS A 82 -5.83 -24.63 -10.94
N ALA A 83 -4.70 -25.25 -10.64
CA ALA A 83 -4.30 -26.50 -11.25
C ALA A 83 -3.79 -27.51 -10.22
N THR A 84 -3.94 -28.79 -10.51
CA THR A 84 -3.12 -29.81 -9.88
C THR A 84 -1.99 -30.21 -10.79
N LEU A 85 -0.80 -30.37 -10.25
CA LEU A 85 0.37 -30.85 -10.97
C LEU A 85 0.77 -32.23 -10.47
N GLY A 86 1.14 -33.12 -11.39
CA GLY A 86 1.70 -34.43 -11.07
C GLY A 86 3.11 -34.32 -10.48
N PRO A 87 3.66 -35.44 -9.96
CA PRO A 87 5.01 -35.46 -9.38
C PRO A 87 6.11 -35.30 -10.44
N ASP A 88 5.76 -35.32 -11.73
CA ASP A 88 6.61 -35.03 -12.88
C ASP A 88 6.48 -33.58 -13.38
N GLY A 89 5.67 -32.74 -12.71
CA GLY A 89 5.48 -31.33 -13.07
C GLY A 89 4.54 -31.10 -14.26
N LYS A 90 3.69 -32.08 -14.60
CA LYS A 90 2.64 -31.90 -15.62
C LYS A 90 1.32 -31.46 -15.02
N MET A 91 0.63 -30.55 -15.68
CA MET A 91 -0.72 -30.13 -15.30
C MET A 91 -1.71 -31.27 -15.52
N LEU A 92 -2.47 -31.67 -14.50
CA LEU A 92 -3.38 -32.83 -14.55
C LEU A 92 -4.86 -32.43 -14.63
N THR A 93 -5.27 -31.46 -13.82
CA THR A 93 -6.63 -30.90 -13.78
C THR A 93 -6.50 -29.40 -13.67
N VAL A 94 -7.28 -28.66 -14.45
CA VAL A 94 -7.25 -27.19 -14.44
C VAL A 94 -8.66 -26.62 -14.38
N GLU A 95 -8.88 -25.64 -13.52
CA GLU A 95 -10.11 -24.85 -13.47
C GLU A 95 -9.80 -23.34 -13.46
N PRO A 96 -10.69 -22.49 -14.02
CA PRO A 96 -11.99 -22.82 -14.59
C PRO A 96 -11.92 -23.45 -16.00
N VAL A 97 -13.05 -23.94 -16.51
CA VAL A 97 -13.22 -24.55 -17.85
C VAL A 97 -12.43 -23.86 -18.97
N ALA A 98 -12.35 -22.53 -18.96
CA ALA A 98 -11.65 -21.74 -19.97
C ALA A 98 -10.15 -22.07 -20.10
N TYR A 99 -9.54 -22.64 -19.06
CA TYR A 99 -8.11 -22.95 -18.98
C TYR A 99 -7.80 -24.45 -19.09
N ARG A 100 -8.82 -25.33 -19.19
CA ARG A 100 -8.63 -26.79 -19.33
C ARG A 100 -7.79 -27.21 -20.53
N ARG A 101 -7.66 -26.35 -21.55
CA ARG A 101 -6.78 -26.59 -22.69
C ARG A 101 -5.30 -26.74 -22.32
N PHE A 102 -4.91 -26.34 -21.11
CA PHE A 102 -3.55 -26.49 -20.58
C PHE A 102 -3.34 -27.81 -19.80
N GLU A 103 -4.39 -28.62 -19.60
CA GLU A 103 -4.24 -29.99 -19.07
C GLU A 103 -3.27 -30.79 -19.97
N GLY A 104 -2.29 -31.47 -19.35
CA GLY A 104 -1.22 -32.21 -20.02
C GLY A 104 0.03 -31.39 -20.36
N ALA A 105 0.01 -30.06 -20.19
CA ALA A 105 1.19 -29.23 -20.39
C ALA A 105 2.30 -29.59 -19.39
N ASP A 106 3.55 -29.60 -19.88
CA ASP A 106 4.74 -29.81 -19.05
C ASP A 106 5.28 -28.46 -18.58
N VAL A 107 5.17 -28.22 -17.27
CA VAL A 107 5.64 -27.00 -16.60
C VAL A 107 6.79 -27.30 -15.63
N SER A 108 7.36 -28.50 -15.67
CA SER A 108 8.47 -28.95 -14.81
C SER A 108 9.74 -28.10 -14.93
N GLY A 109 9.87 -27.34 -16.01
CA GLY A 109 10.97 -26.39 -16.23
C GLY A 109 10.84 -25.07 -15.47
N GLN A 110 9.63 -24.73 -14.98
CA GLN A 110 9.38 -23.49 -14.27
C GLN A 110 10.01 -23.51 -12.87
N GLU A 111 10.52 -22.36 -12.43
CA GLU A 111 11.35 -22.26 -11.23
C GLU A 111 10.62 -22.72 -9.96
N GLN A 112 9.38 -22.26 -9.79
CA GLN A 112 8.54 -22.57 -8.64
C GLN A 112 8.09 -24.03 -8.62
N VAL A 113 7.78 -24.61 -9.79
CA VAL A 113 7.42 -26.03 -9.96
C VAL A 113 8.59 -26.92 -9.55
N ARG A 114 9.81 -26.57 -9.97
CA ARG A 114 11.02 -27.29 -9.54
C ARG A 114 11.23 -27.21 -8.04
N ARG A 115 11.02 -26.04 -7.43
CA ARG A 115 11.18 -25.85 -5.98
C ARG A 115 10.17 -26.68 -5.18
N VAL A 116 8.88 -26.70 -5.57
CA VAL A 116 7.87 -27.50 -4.84
C VAL A 116 8.12 -29.00 -5.00
N MET A 117 8.52 -29.46 -6.19
CA MET A 117 8.82 -30.88 -6.44
C MET A 117 10.03 -31.37 -5.63
N GLN A 118 11.10 -30.58 -5.56
CA GLN A 118 12.33 -30.94 -4.84
C GLN A 118 12.21 -30.77 -3.34
N GLY A 119 11.56 -29.69 -2.90
CA GLY A 119 11.47 -29.31 -1.50
C GLY A 119 10.28 -29.90 -0.77
N GLN A 120 9.21 -30.26 -1.50
CA GLN A 120 7.91 -30.67 -0.96
C GLN A 120 7.41 -29.72 0.13
N LYS A 121 7.58 -28.43 -0.13
CA LYS A 121 7.17 -27.31 0.72
C LYS A 121 6.42 -26.30 -0.13
N PRO A 122 5.51 -25.51 0.47
CA PRO A 122 4.84 -24.44 -0.25
C PRO A 122 5.85 -23.44 -0.84
N VAL A 123 5.54 -22.92 -2.02
CA VAL A 123 6.40 -22.04 -2.80
C VAL A 123 5.57 -20.90 -3.38
N PHE A 124 6.16 -19.70 -3.40
CA PHE A 124 5.62 -18.55 -4.12
C PHE A 124 6.64 -18.12 -5.19
N SER A 125 6.23 -18.02 -6.45
CA SER A 125 7.10 -17.61 -7.56
C SER A 125 7.45 -16.12 -7.50
N SER A 126 8.48 -15.72 -8.26
CA SER A 126 8.55 -14.34 -8.78
C SER A 126 7.72 -14.25 -10.07
N VAL A 127 7.56 -13.06 -10.64
CA VAL A 127 6.84 -12.93 -11.92
C VAL A 127 7.53 -13.72 -13.03
N PHE A 128 6.77 -14.53 -13.75
CA PHE A 128 7.21 -15.32 -14.89
C PHE A 128 6.16 -15.29 -16.01
N VAL A 129 6.55 -15.71 -17.22
CA VAL A 129 5.60 -15.89 -18.34
C VAL A 129 4.95 -17.26 -18.22
N SER A 130 3.65 -17.25 -17.94
CA SER A 130 2.81 -18.44 -17.81
C SER A 130 2.61 -19.16 -19.15
N VAL A 131 2.20 -20.45 -19.12
CA VAL A 131 1.87 -21.20 -20.36
C VAL A 131 0.61 -20.65 -21.03
N GLU A 132 -0.18 -19.90 -20.27
CA GLU A 132 -1.33 -19.11 -20.67
C GLU A 132 -0.94 -17.87 -21.50
N GLY A 133 0.34 -17.49 -21.52
CA GLY A 133 0.92 -16.51 -22.43
C GLY A 133 1.02 -15.08 -21.88
N PHE A 134 0.98 -14.90 -20.56
CA PHE A 134 1.12 -13.58 -19.92
C PHE A 134 1.97 -13.65 -18.64
N ASP A 135 2.47 -12.49 -18.21
CA ASP A 135 3.19 -12.34 -16.94
C ASP A 135 2.26 -12.61 -15.75
N ALA A 136 2.66 -13.54 -14.88
CA ALA A 136 1.87 -14.00 -13.75
C ALA A 136 2.75 -14.37 -12.56
N LEU A 137 2.09 -14.60 -11.43
CA LEU A 137 2.66 -15.23 -10.24
C LEU A 137 1.88 -16.51 -9.94
N ASP A 138 2.58 -17.45 -9.32
CA ASP A 138 2.05 -18.77 -8.98
C ASP A 138 2.43 -19.14 -7.55
N VAL A 139 1.45 -19.68 -6.82
CA VAL A 139 1.65 -20.25 -5.49
C VAL A 139 1.34 -21.73 -5.53
N GLU A 140 2.35 -22.53 -5.19
CA GLU A 140 2.32 -23.98 -5.22
C GLU A 140 2.31 -24.54 -3.80
N TYR A 141 1.40 -25.49 -3.54
CA TYR A 141 1.31 -26.19 -2.26
C TYR A 141 1.41 -27.71 -2.48
N PRO A 142 2.31 -28.42 -1.78
CA PRO A 142 2.48 -29.86 -1.97
C PRO A 142 1.24 -30.64 -1.51
N VAL A 143 0.81 -31.60 -2.33
CA VAL A 143 -0.27 -32.54 -2.01
C VAL A 143 0.33 -33.86 -1.57
N THR A 144 -0.08 -34.32 -0.39
CA THR A 144 0.34 -35.61 0.18
C THR A 144 -0.87 -36.42 0.60
N THR A 145 -0.78 -37.74 0.48
CA THR A 145 -1.77 -38.66 1.06
C THR A 145 -1.69 -38.67 2.59
N GLY A 146 -2.69 -39.26 3.26
CA GLY A 146 -2.71 -39.40 4.72
C GLY A 146 -1.54 -40.19 5.32
N ASP A 147 -0.88 -41.05 4.53
CA ASP A 147 0.34 -41.78 4.89
C ASP A 147 1.63 -41.03 4.49
N GLY A 148 1.52 -39.79 3.98
CA GLY A 148 2.65 -38.90 3.70
C GLY A 148 3.30 -39.09 2.33
N LYS A 149 2.70 -39.85 1.41
CA LYS A 149 3.20 -39.98 0.04
C LYS A 149 2.90 -38.71 -0.76
N TYR A 150 3.93 -38.12 -1.33
CA TYR A 150 3.81 -36.99 -2.25
C TYR A 150 3.09 -37.42 -3.54
N LEU A 151 1.99 -36.74 -3.86
CA LEU A 151 1.22 -36.97 -5.08
C LEU A 151 1.56 -35.98 -6.19
N GLY A 152 2.05 -34.80 -5.83
CA GLY A 152 2.16 -33.64 -6.72
C GLY A 152 1.85 -32.35 -5.96
N SER A 153 1.37 -31.31 -6.62
CA SER A 153 1.01 -30.03 -5.99
C SER A 153 -0.33 -29.49 -6.47
N VAL A 154 -0.85 -28.53 -5.72
CA VAL A 154 -1.94 -27.64 -6.14
C VAL A 154 -1.37 -26.24 -6.32
N SER A 155 -1.74 -25.59 -7.41
CA SER A 155 -1.29 -24.28 -7.84
C SER A 155 -2.48 -23.32 -7.91
N LEU A 156 -2.22 -22.04 -7.61
CA LEU A 156 -3.09 -20.92 -7.94
C LEU A 156 -2.27 -19.86 -8.69
N LEU A 157 -2.62 -19.65 -9.96
CA LEU A 157 -2.02 -18.65 -10.84
C LEU A 157 -2.81 -17.35 -10.77
N PHE A 158 -2.13 -16.22 -10.61
CA PHE A 158 -2.80 -14.91 -10.58
C PHE A 158 -1.95 -13.77 -11.13
N ARG A 159 -2.61 -12.63 -11.33
CA ARG A 159 -1.96 -11.39 -11.74
C ARG A 159 -1.78 -10.43 -10.56
N PRO A 160 -0.54 -9.96 -10.29
CA PRO A 160 -0.26 -9.13 -9.11
C PRO A 160 -1.04 -7.82 -9.12
N GLU A 161 -1.22 -7.20 -10.29
CA GLU A 161 -1.88 -5.90 -10.40
C GLU A 161 -3.34 -5.94 -9.96
N LYS A 162 -4.01 -7.08 -10.16
CA LYS A 162 -5.40 -7.28 -9.72
C LYS A 162 -5.47 -7.53 -8.22
N PHE A 163 -4.64 -8.45 -7.70
CA PHE A 163 -4.50 -8.71 -6.27
C PHE A 163 -4.22 -7.42 -5.48
N LEU A 164 -3.19 -6.68 -5.90
CA LEU A 164 -2.73 -5.48 -5.22
C LEU A 164 -3.70 -4.32 -5.44
N GLY A 165 -4.30 -4.21 -6.63
CA GLY A 165 -5.27 -3.17 -6.95
C GLY A 165 -6.55 -3.24 -6.11
N ASP A 166 -7.08 -4.44 -5.89
CA ASP A 166 -8.28 -4.66 -5.07
C ASP A 166 -8.04 -4.22 -3.61
N ILE A 167 -6.81 -4.33 -3.12
CA ILE A 167 -6.42 -3.92 -1.75
C ILE A 167 -6.05 -2.44 -1.67
N ILE A 168 -5.22 -1.95 -2.58
CA ILE A 168 -4.53 -0.65 -2.45
C ILE A 168 -5.39 0.51 -2.93
N ARG A 169 -6.12 0.37 -4.05
CA ARG A 169 -6.89 1.49 -4.64
C ARG A 169 -7.87 2.12 -3.63
N PRO A 170 -8.65 1.33 -2.85
CA PRO A 170 -9.55 1.89 -1.84
C PRO A 170 -8.82 2.57 -0.67
N LEU A 171 -7.56 2.23 -0.39
CA LEU A 171 -6.81 2.83 0.71
C LEU A 171 -6.27 4.21 0.36
N VAL A 172 -5.83 4.40 -0.89
CA VAL A 172 -5.22 5.66 -1.35
C VAL A 172 -6.23 6.64 -1.97
N GLU A 173 -7.49 6.23 -2.11
CA GLU A 173 -8.52 7.08 -2.71
C GLU A 173 -8.76 8.34 -1.86
N GLY A 174 -8.58 9.50 -2.50
CA GLY A 174 -8.88 10.80 -1.91
C GLY A 174 -7.88 11.31 -0.88
N ILE A 175 -6.73 10.65 -0.69
CA ILE A 175 -5.68 11.06 0.24
C ILE A 175 -4.40 11.51 -0.50
N PRO A 176 -3.54 12.35 0.11
CA PRO A 176 -2.32 12.89 -0.52
C PRO A 176 -1.13 11.91 -0.51
N MET A 177 -1.36 10.65 -0.87
CA MET A 177 -0.35 9.60 -0.82
C MET A 177 -0.64 8.53 -1.88
N ASP A 178 0.40 8.03 -2.52
CA ASP A 178 0.34 6.87 -3.42
C ASP A 178 1.03 5.66 -2.78
N ILE A 179 0.69 4.45 -3.23
CA ILE A 179 1.41 3.22 -2.88
C ILE A 179 1.79 2.49 -4.17
N THR A 180 3.06 2.11 -4.28
CA THR A 180 3.61 1.24 -5.33
C THR A 180 4.19 -0.02 -4.70
N VAL A 181 4.29 -1.11 -5.46
CA VAL A 181 4.79 -2.39 -4.96
C VAL A 181 5.82 -2.96 -5.92
N MET A 182 6.93 -3.45 -5.36
CA MET A 182 8.09 -3.92 -6.11
C MET A 182 8.62 -5.25 -5.54
N GLU A 183 9.00 -6.18 -6.42
CA GLU A 183 9.81 -7.35 -6.05
C GLU A 183 11.26 -6.93 -5.75
N THR A 184 11.98 -7.70 -4.92
CA THR A 184 13.38 -7.39 -4.59
C THR A 184 14.32 -7.34 -5.81
N GLY A 185 13.96 -8.00 -6.92
CA GLY A 185 14.65 -7.89 -8.21
C GLY A 185 14.43 -6.57 -8.96
N GLY A 186 13.59 -5.67 -8.45
CA GLY A 186 13.31 -4.35 -9.02
C GLY A 186 12.09 -4.29 -9.93
N ARG A 187 11.38 -5.41 -10.15
CA ARG A 187 10.18 -5.43 -10.99
C ARG A 187 8.99 -4.81 -10.25
N THR A 188 8.31 -3.87 -10.89
CA THR A 188 7.11 -3.22 -10.33
C THR A 188 5.90 -4.15 -10.51
N LEU A 189 5.28 -4.54 -9.40
CA LEU A 189 4.09 -5.39 -9.35
C LEU A 189 2.79 -4.59 -9.41
N TYR A 190 2.81 -3.36 -8.89
CA TYR A 190 1.66 -2.47 -8.87
C TYR A 190 2.12 -1.03 -8.81
N ASP A 191 1.50 -0.16 -9.60
CA ASP A 191 1.67 1.29 -9.53
C ASP A 191 0.36 1.97 -9.98
N ALA A 192 0.13 3.20 -9.52
CA ALA A 192 -1.00 4.00 -9.97
C ALA A 192 -0.81 4.54 -11.40
N ASP A 193 0.42 4.50 -11.93
CA ASP A 193 0.75 4.68 -13.33
C ASP A 193 0.95 3.31 -13.99
N GLU A 194 -0.07 2.85 -14.73
CA GLU A 194 -0.09 1.52 -15.36
C GLU A 194 1.10 1.29 -16.32
N GLN A 195 1.74 2.34 -16.83
CA GLN A 195 2.92 2.23 -17.69
C GLN A 195 4.18 1.74 -16.94
N GLN A 196 4.19 1.85 -15.62
CA GLN A 196 5.29 1.39 -14.78
C GLN A 196 5.13 -0.07 -14.34
N ILE A 197 3.91 -0.61 -14.37
CA ILE A 197 3.65 -2.01 -14.02
C ILE A 197 4.44 -2.93 -14.96
N GLY A 198 5.12 -3.92 -14.38
CA GLY A 198 5.98 -4.86 -15.09
C GLY A 198 7.37 -4.32 -15.46
N GLN A 199 7.61 -3.01 -15.36
CA GLN A 199 8.93 -2.42 -15.61
C GLN A 199 9.89 -2.77 -14.47
N ASN A 200 11.16 -2.99 -14.82
CA ASN A 200 12.21 -3.21 -13.83
C ASN A 200 12.99 -1.90 -13.58
N LEU A 201 13.03 -1.48 -12.31
CA LEU A 201 13.65 -0.26 -11.85
C LEU A 201 15.14 -0.15 -12.19
N PHE A 202 15.85 -1.27 -12.27
CA PHE A 202 17.30 -1.28 -12.44
C PHE A 202 17.75 -1.42 -13.90
N SER A 203 16.87 -1.89 -14.79
CA SER A 203 17.22 -2.17 -16.19
C SER A 203 16.39 -1.41 -17.22
N SER A 204 15.16 -0.98 -16.89
CA SER A 204 14.31 -0.28 -17.85
C SER A 204 14.86 1.11 -18.20
N PRO A 205 14.92 1.48 -19.51
CA PRO A 205 15.31 2.82 -19.94
C PRO A 205 14.47 3.95 -19.33
N LEU A 206 13.23 3.64 -18.92
CA LEU A 206 12.33 4.61 -18.29
C LEU A 206 12.91 5.22 -17.01
N PHE A 207 13.68 4.44 -16.23
CA PHE A 207 14.22 4.89 -14.94
C PHE A 207 15.67 5.38 -15.00
N GLN A 208 16.41 5.07 -16.08
CA GLN A 208 17.82 5.45 -16.23
C GLN A 208 18.14 6.94 -16.01
N PRO A 209 17.28 7.89 -16.43
CA PRO A 209 17.51 9.31 -16.17
C PRO A 209 17.41 9.74 -14.69
N TYR A 210 17.00 8.85 -13.79
CA TYR A 210 16.67 9.17 -12.38
C TYR A 210 17.57 8.40 -11.40
N PRO A 211 18.87 8.76 -11.29
CA PRO A 211 19.83 8.02 -10.46
C PRO A 211 19.49 8.03 -8.96
N SER A 212 18.81 9.06 -8.45
CA SER A 212 18.35 9.10 -7.06
C SER A 212 17.29 8.04 -6.77
N LEU A 213 16.36 7.83 -7.70
CA LEU A 213 15.35 6.77 -7.62
C LEU A 213 16.01 5.39 -7.69
N ILE A 214 16.95 5.18 -8.62
CA ILE A 214 17.68 3.90 -8.74
C ILE A 214 18.47 3.60 -7.46
N ALA A 215 19.16 4.60 -6.89
CA ALA A 215 19.93 4.43 -5.66
C ALA A 215 19.02 4.05 -4.48
N LEU A 216 17.87 4.72 -4.34
CA LEU A 216 16.88 4.36 -3.32
C LEU A 216 16.26 2.98 -3.59
N GLY A 217 15.99 2.64 -4.85
CA GLY A 217 15.53 1.32 -5.28
C GLY A 217 16.40 0.18 -4.79
N ARG A 218 17.73 0.36 -4.87
CA ARG A 218 18.68 -0.64 -4.34
C ARG A 218 18.57 -0.76 -2.82
N GLN A 219 18.37 0.34 -2.11
CA GLN A 219 18.14 0.31 -0.66
C GLN A 219 16.82 -0.41 -0.31
N MET A 220 15.75 -0.14 -1.06
CA MET A 220 14.44 -0.80 -0.90
C MET A 220 14.53 -2.31 -1.15
N ALA A 221 15.29 -2.74 -2.17
CA ALA A 221 15.51 -4.15 -2.45
C ALA A 221 16.24 -4.86 -1.29
N MET A 222 17.30 -4.26 -0.74
CA MET A 222 18.15 -4.86 0.28
C MET A 222 17.55 -4.84 1.70
N ASN A 223 16.74 -3.83 2.03
CA ASN A 223 16.24 -3.62 3.38
C ASN A 223 14.73 -3.88 3.45
N PRO A 224 14.22 -4.64 4.43
CA PRO A 224 12.78 -4.96 4.50
C PRO A 224 11.90 -3.76 4.87
N SER A 225 12.49 -2.71 5.44
CA SER A 225 11.79 -1.46 5.75
C SER A 225 12.75 -0.28 5.75
N GLY A 226 12.23 0.92 5.56
CA GLY A 226 13.00 2.15 5.70
C GLY A 226 12.29 3.37 5.16
N VAL A 227 13.05 4.47 5.09
CA VAL A 227 12.62 5.76 4.56
C VAL A 227 13.72 6.36 3.69
N GLY A 228 13.34 7.09 2.66
CA GLY A 228 14.27 7.85 1.83
C GLY A 228 13.57 8.83 0.91
N LYS A 229 14.37 9.56 0.13
CA LYS A 229 13.86 10.57 -0.79
C LYS A 229 14.46 10.36 -2.18
N TYR A 230 13.68 10.66 -3.20
CA TYR A 230 14.13 10.60 -4.58
C TYR A 230 13.46 11.70 -5.41
N THR A 231 13.98 11.95 -6.61
CA THR A 231 13.35 12.87 -7.56
C THR A 231 12.80 12.09 -8.74
N PHE A 232 11.54 12.33 -9.07
CA PHE A 232 10.88 11.71 -10.23
C PHE A 232 9.79 12.65 -10.76
N PRO A 233 9.41 12.57 -12.04
CA PRO A 233 8.33 13.38 -12.58
C PRO A 233 7.02 13.14 -11.82
N ASP A 234 6.32 14.22 -11.53
CA ASP A 234 4.94 14.16 -11.08
C ASP A 234 4.05 13.62 -12.22
N ARG A 235 3.09 12.77 -11.88
CA ARG A 235 2.24 12.06 -12.86
C ARG A 235 1.45 13.05 -13.72
N THR A 236 0.99 14.14 -13.11
CA THR A 236 0.08 15.12 -13.74
C THR A 236 0.85 16.21 -14.47
N THR A 237 1.77 16.87 -13.78
CA THR A 237 2.49 18.05 -14.28
C THR A 237 3.73 17.70 -15.09
N LYS A 238 4.21 16.45 -14.99
CA LYS A 238 5.47 15.96 -15.58
C LYS A 238 6.72 16.70 -15.12
N ALA A 239 6.60 17.64 -14.18
CA ALA A 239 7.73 18.33 -13.58
C ALA A 239 8.44 17.40 -12.59
N ALA A 240 9.77 17.49 -12.51
CA ALA A 240 10.53 16.81 -11.48
C ALA A 240 10.11 17.32 -10.09
N VAL A 241 9.75 16.40 -9.20
CA VAL A 241 9.39 16.68 -7.81
C VAL A 241 10.19 15.77 -6.88
N THR A 242 10.47 16.26 -5.67
CA THR A 242 11.04 15.42 -4.61
C THR A 242 9.91 14.63 -3.96
N LYS A 243 10.12 13.32 -3.84
CA LYS A 243 9.19 12.38 -3.25
C LYS A 243 9.84 11.76 -2.03
N GLU A 244 9.12 11.76 -0.91
CA GLU A 244 9.45 11.00 0.27
C GLU A 244 8.81 9.61 0.16
N ALA A 245 9.61 8.59 0.43
CA ALA A 245 9.23 7.19 0.30
C ALA A 245 9.45 6.48 1.62
N TYR A 246 8.43 5.78 2.08
CA TYR A 246 8.50 4.84 3.18
C TYR A 246 8.25 3.46 2.61
N TRP A 247 8.99 2.45 3.04
CA TRP A 247 8.71 1.09 2.60
C TRP A 247 8.66 0.11 3.75
N GLN A 248 7.87 -0.93 3.53
CA GLN A 248 7.73 -2.09 4.41
C GLN A 248 7.60 -3.35 3.55
N THR A 249 7.68 -4.51 4.19
CA THR A 249 7.62 -5.80 3.51
C THR A 249 6.39 -6.60 3.92
N ALA A 250 5.74 -7.20 2.93
CA ALA A 250 4.89 -8.37 3.09
C ALA A 250 5.61 -9.56 2.46
N SER A 251 5.53 -10.73 3.08
CA SER A 251 6.28 -11.91 2.65
C SER A 251 5.43 -13.17 2.75
N MET A 252 5.60 -14.05 1.77
CA MET A 252 5.00 -15.38 1.76
C MET A 252 5.98 -16.37 1.14
N TYR A 253 6.23 -17.47 1.87
CA TYR A 253 7.15 -18.55 1.46
C TYR A 253 8.55 -18.09 1.00
N GLY A 254 9.09 -17.04 1.62
CA GLY A 254 10.41 -16.49 1.30
C GLY A 254 10.42 -15.57 0.08
N THR A 255 9.26 -15.29 -0.52
CA THR A 255 9.10 -14.27 -1.55
C THR A 255 8.65 -12.97 -0.90
N ASP A 256 9.50 -11.95 -1.06
CA ASP A 256 9.38 -10.65 -0.40
C ASP A 256 8.88 -9.59 -1.37
N TRP A 257 7.81 -8.88 -0.99
CA TRP A 257 7.30 -7.72 -1.71
C TRP A 257 7.53 -6.45 -0.90
N ARG A 258 8.11 -5.43 -1.55
CA ARG A 258 8.31 -4.11 -0.98
C ARG A 258 7.11 -3.24 -1.33
N LEU A 259 6.29 -2.94 -0.33
CA LEU A 259 5.24 -1.92 -0.44
C LEU A 259 5.88 -0.58 -0.13
N VAL A 260 5.69 0.40 -1.01
CA VAL A 260 6.33 1.71 -0.92
C VAL A 260 5.25 2.79 -0.92
N GLY A 261 5.09 3.44 0.21
CA GLY A 261 4.25 4.62 0.38
C GLY A 261 4.99 5.88 -0.07
N ILE A 262 4.36 6.67 -0.93
CA ILE A 262 4.96 7.83 -1.59
C ILE A 262 4.15 9.07 -1.28
N HIS A 263 4.82 10.09 -0.73
CA HIS A 263 4.27 11.43 -0.55
C HIS A 263 5.14 12.45 -1.29
N VAL A 264 4.51 13.41 -1.98
CA VAL A 264 5.24 14.46 -2.71
C VAL A 264 5.60 15.55 -1.73
N GLU A 265 6.89 15.87 -1.60
CA GLU A 265 7.26 17.01 -0.77
C GLU A 265 6.70 18.29 -1.38
N PRO A 266 6.12 19.18 -0.55
CA PRO A 266 5.72 20.50 -1.02
C PRO A 266 6.93 21.19 -1.65
N LYS A 267 6.74 21.85 -2.79
CA LYS A 267 7.72 22.82 -3.29
C LYS A 267 7.83 23.93 -2.24
N SER A 268 8.73 23.76 -1.29
CA SER A 268 9.02 24.76 -0.29
C SER A 268 9.46 26.01 -1.05
N ALA A 269 8.72 27.09 -0.88
CA ALA A 269 9.27 28.41 -1.13
C ALA A 269 10.35 28.65 -0.06
N GLY A 270 11.51 28.00 -0.16
CA GLY A 270 12.76 28.33 0.55
C GLY A 270 12.74 28.44 2.07
N HIS A 271 11.72 27.97 2.79
CA HIS A 271 11.68 28.07 4.25
C HIS A 271 11.64 26.66 4.84
N ARG A 272 12.80 26.21 5.36
CA ARG A 272 12.83 25.23 6.46
C ARG A 272 11.82 25.71 7.50
N ALA A 273 10.78 24.92 7.75
CA ALA A 273 9.88 25.19 8.86
C ALA A 273 10.72 25.14 10.14
N LEU A 274 11.11 26.32 10.65
CA LEU A 274 11.54 26.44 12.02
C LEU A 274 10.31 26.07 12.88
N PRO A 275 10.50 25.44 14.06
CA PRO A 275 9.42 25.29 15.02
C PRO A 275 9.03 26.70 15.50
N VAL A 276 8.10 27.32 14.78
CA VAL A 276 7.46 28.54 15.22
C VAL A 276 6.44 28.10 16.25
N LYS A 277 6.62 28.51 17.51
CA LYS A 277 5.53 28.53 18.49
C LYS A 277 4.43 29.38 17.87
N VAL A 278 3.42 28.74 17.28
CA VAL A 278 2.27 29.44 16.71
C VAL A 278 1.61 30.19 17.86
N GLN A 279 1.71 31.51 17.84
CA GLN A 279 0.90 32.36 18.67
C GLN A 279 -0.52 32.33 18.09
N ASN A 280 -1.37 31.50 18.70
CA ASN A 280 -2.82 31.48 18.53
C ASN A 280 -3.30 31.42 17.05
N PRO A 281 -3.25 30.24 16.39
CA PRO A 281 -3.70 30.05 15.00
C PRO A 281 -5.18 30.41 14.76
N ASP A 282 -5.94 30.60 15.83
CA ASP A 282 -7.39 30.76 15.79
C ASP A 282 -7.84 32.05 15.08
N ARG A 283 -7.20 33.21 15.35
CA ARG A 283 -7.71 34.51 14.86
C ARG A 283 -7.66 34.69 13.34
N PRO A 284 -6.56 34.37 12.64
CA PRO A 284 -6.53 34.49 11.18
C PRO A 284 -7.53 33.56 10.51
N LEU A 285 -7.67 32.32 11.00
CA LEU A 285 -8.61 31.35 10.44
C LEU A 285 -10.07 31.74 10.71
N GLU A 286 -10.39 32.18 11.93
CA GLU A 286 -11.71 32.70 12.31
C GLU A 286 -12.11 33.88 11.40
N SER A 287 -11.22 34.87 11.25
CA SER A 287 -11.46 36.01 10.35
C SER A 287 -11.63 35.59 8.88
N PHE A 288 -10.96 34.52 8.47
CA PHE A 288 -11.07 33.98 7.11
C PHE A 288 -12.40 33.24 6.90
N ALA A 289 -12.83 32.45 7.90
CA ALA A 289 -14.11 31.74 7.93
C ALA A 289 -15.29 32.72 7.82
N ASP A 290 -15.21 33.86 8.51
CA ASP A 290 -16.24 34.91 8.50
C ASP A 290 -16.17 35.83 7.26
N SER A 291 -15.21 35.60 6.35
CA SER A 291 -15.02 36.51 5.23
C SER A 291 -16.13 36.37 4.17
N ASN A 292 -16.79 37.48 3.86
CA ASN A 292 -17.83 37.55 2.82
C ASN A 292 -17.39 37.02 1.44
N VAL A 293 -16.08 37.10 1.14
CA VAL A 293 -15.53 36.61 -0.13
C VAL A 293 -15.48 35.09 -0.15
N LEU A 294 -15.09 34.45 0.96
CA LEU A 294 -15.11 32.99 1.09
C LEU A 294 -16.54 32.46 1.08
N ILE A 295 -17.42 33.04 1.91
CA ILE A 295 -18.82 32.62 2.04
C ILE A 295 -19.51 32.61 0.67
N LYS A 296 -19.43 33.71 -0.09
CA LYS A 296 -20.04 33.80 -1.42
C LYS A 296 -19.46 32.81 -2.43
N ALA A 297 -18.17 32.47 -2.31
CA ALA A 297 -17.54 31.49 -3.19
C ALA A 297 -18.03 30.06 -2.86
N LEU A 298 -18.22 29.76 -1.58
CA LEU A 298 -18.76 28.49 -1.08
C LEU A 298 -20.23 28.30 -1.48
N GLU A 299 -21.08 29.31 -1.30
CA GLU A 299 -22.50 29.25 -1.72
C GLU A 299 -22.67 28.93 -3.21
N ARG A 300 -21.73 29.41 -4.04
CA ARG A 300 -21.74 29.19 -5.48
C ARG A 300 -21.08 27.87 -5.90
N GLY A 301 -20.44 27.16 -4.98
CA GLY A 301 -19.62 25.99 -5.29
C GLY A 301 -18.42 26.31 -6.20
N ASP A 302 -17.92 27.55 -6.19
CA ASP A 302 -16.83 27.99 -7.06
C ASP A 302 -15.46 27.55 -6.52
N SER A 303 -15.16 26.26 -6.70
CA SER A 303 -13.91 25.63 -6.25
C SER A 303 -12.66 26.35 -6.75
N ARG A 304 -12.70 26.94 -7.95
CA ARG A 304 -11.56 27.68 -8.51
C ARG A 304 -11.28 28.95 -7.70
N SER A 305 -12.31 29.70 -7.34
CA SER A 305 -12.16 30.89 -6.50
C SER A 305 -11.75 30.53 -5.08
N ILE A 306 -12.34 29.49 -4.48
CA ILE A 306 -11.97 29.03 -3.14
C ILE A 306 -10.49 28.61 -3.10
N MET A 307 -10.02 27.85 -4.10
CA MET A 307 -8.62 27.46 -4.19
C MET A 307 -7.65 28.65 -4.32
N LYS A 308 -8.06 29.75 -4.98
CA LYS A 308 -7.27 30.99 -5.01
C LYS A 308 -7.20 31.64 -3.63
N LEU A 309 -8.31 31.65 -2.89
CA LEU A 309 -8.36 32.18 -1.52
C LEU A 309 -7.50 31.34 -0.59
N PHE A 310 -7.59 30.02 -0.65
CA PHE A 310 -6.77 29.09 0.15
C PHE A 310 -5.29 29.27 -0.13
N ARG A 311 -4.89 29.38 -1.41
CA ARG A 311 -3.50 29.69 -1.77
C ARG A 311 -3.03 31.00 -1.19
N LYS A 312 -3.86 32.05 -1.25
CA LYS A 312 -3.52 33.36 -0.67
C LYS A 312 -3.38 33.25 0.85
N PHE A 313 -4.36 32.66 1.52
CA PHE A 313 -4.34 32.46 2.98
C PHE A 313 -3.10 31.68 3.42
N HIS A 314 -2.78 30.57 2.76
CA HIS A 314 -1.58 29.78 3.04
C HIS A 314 -0.29 30.59 2.81
N LYS A 315 -0.23 31.43 1.77
CA LYS A 315 0.94 32.30 1.52
C LYS A 315 1.12 33.34 2.64
N ASP A 316 0.02 33.89 3.13
CA ASP A 316 0.05 34.97 4.13
C ASP A 316 0.26 34.44 5.57
N ASN A 317 0.10 33.13 5.79
CA ASN A 317 0.22 32.48 7.10
C ASN A 317 1.28 31.35 7.05
N PRO A 318 2.59 31.69 7.10
CA PRO A 318 3.66 30.70 7.06
C PRO A 318 3.59 29.77 8.28
N GLY A 319 3.92 28.49 8.07
CA GLY A 319 3.85 27.44 9.10
C GLY A 319 2.58 26.59 9.04
N ILE A 320 1.56 27.01 8.28
CA ILE A 320 0.44 26.15 7.92
C ILE A 320 0.91 25.10 6.91
N TYR A 321 0.62 23.84 7.20
CA TYR A 321 0.92 22.70 6.33
C TYR A 321 -0.12 22.55 5.21
N ALA A 322 -1.41 22.72 5.55
CA ALA A 322 -2.51 22.72 4.60
C ALA A 322 -3.70 23.52 5.13
N ILE A 323 -4.51 24.08 4.24
CA ILE A 323 -5.87 24.59 4.50
C ILE A 323 -6.87 23.83 3.63
N GLN A 324 -7.98 23.39 4.20
CA GLN A 324 -8.90 22.44 3.58
C GLN A 324 -10.38 22.79 3.85
N TRP A 325 -11.28 22.21 3.05
CA TRP A 325 -12.72 22.44 3.10
C TRP A 325 -13.51 21.13 3.24
N ILE A 326 -14.30 21.04 4.31
CA ILE A 326 -15.29 19.98 4.57
C ILE A 326 -16.67 20.57 4.36
N ASP A 327 -17.51 19.95 3.53
CA ASP A 327 -18.89 20.39 3.33
C ASP A 327 -19.82 19.96 4.49
N GLU A 328 -21.08 20.41 4.46
CA GLU A 328 -22.05 20.07 5.52
C GLU A 328 -22.37 18.57 5.63
N LYS A 329 -21.94 17.75 4.66
CA LYS A 329 -22.15 16.30 4.62
C LYS A 329 -20.97 15.51 5.20
N GLY A 330 -19.94 16.20 5.70
CA GLY A 330 -18.73 15.57 6.22
C GLY A 330 -17.81 15.04 5.12
N ILE A 331 -17.87 15.59 3.90
CA ILE A 331 -16.96 15.23 2.82
C ILE A 331 -15.90 16.33 2.70
N ASN A 332 -14.63 15.98 2.92
CA ASN A 332 -13.52 16.88 2.64
C ASN A 332 -13.31 17.00 1.13
N ARG A 333 -13.73 18.12 0.55
CA ARG A 333 -13.80 18.29 -0.90
C ARG A 333 -12.43 18.53 -1.52
N PHE A 334 -11.63 19.42 -0.95
CA PHE A 334 -10.31 19.79 -1.45
C PHE A 334 -9.57 20.67 -0.44
N GLY A 335 -8.29 20.93 -0.72
CA GLY A 335 -7.48 21.86 0.03
C GLY A 335 -6.23 22.33 -0.72
N TYR A 336 -5.42 23.14 -0.04
CA TYR A 336 -4.17 23.68 -0.55
C TYR A 336 -3.06 23.59 0.51
N PRO A 337 -1.82 23.17 0.16
CA PRO A 337 -1.39 22.66 -1.14
C PRO A 337 -2.11 21.35 -1.51
N VAL A 338 -2.26 21.09 -2.81
CA VAL A 338 -3.04 19.91 -3.28
C VAL A 338 -2.33 18.62 -2.86
N GLU A 339 -1.00 18.66 -2.83
CA GLU A 339 -0.10 17.58 -2.45
C GLU A 339 -0.19 17.20 -0.97
N ASN A 340 -0.87 18.01 -0.14
CA ASN A 340 -1.02 17.83 1.30
C ASN A 340 -2.51 17.73 1.73
N SER A 341 -3.43 17.67 0.78
CA SER A 341 -4.86 17.83 1.06
C SER A 341 -5.67 16.62 0.61
N LEU A 342 -6.69 16.27 1.40
CA LEU A 342 -7.64 15.25 1.00
C LEU A 342 -8.54 15.81 -0.13
N LYS A 343 -9.04 14.92 -0.98
CA LYS A 343 -9.87 15.28 -2.14
C LYS A 343 -11.08 14.35 -2.23
N ASN A 344 -12.27 14.92 -2.08
CA ASN A 344 -13.54 14.20 -1.99
C ASN A 344 -13.50 13.03 -1.00
N TYR A 345 -12.79 13.21 0.11
CA TYR A 345 -12.63 12.21 1.15
C TYR A 345 -13.85 12.21 2.07
N ASP A 346 -14.48 11.05 2.24
CA ASP A 346 -15.62 10.90 3.14
C ASP A 346 -15.15 10.57 4.57
N LEU A 347 -15.38 11.47 5.53
CA LEU A 347 -15.03 11.26 6.93
C LEU A 347 -15.77 10.07 7.55
N ARG A 348 -16.86 9.59 6.95
CA ARG A 348 -17.57 8.37 7.41
C ARG A 348 -16.85 7.08 7.00
N SER A 349 -15.80 7.16 6.18
CA SER A 349 -15.00 5.99 5.81
C SER A 349 -14.15 5.47 6.97
N ASP A 350 -13.95 6.27 8.03
CA ASP A 350 -13.27 5.90 9.27
C ASP A 350 -11.89 5.28 9.02
N ARG A 351 -11.14 5.84 8.06
CA ARG A 351 -9.78 5.40 7.71
C ARG A 351 -8.69 6.15 8.45
N SER A 352 -9.03 7.25 9.14
CA SER A 352 -8.11 8.01 9.99
C SER A 352 -8.63 8.14 11.41
N GLN A 353 -7.72 8.16 12.39
CA GLN A 353 -8.05 8.47 13.78
C GLN A 353 -8.71 9.85 13.95
N SER A 354 -8.48 10.77 13.01
CA SER A 354 -9.11 12.08 13.03
C SER A 354 -10.57 12.08 12.57
N ASP A 355 -11.01 11.07 11.82
CA ASP A 355 -12.30 11.07 11.13
C ASP A 355 -13.49 11.25 12.07
N PRO A 356 -13.61 10.52 13.20
CA PRO A 356 -14.76 10.66 14.09
C PRO A 356 -14.85 12.05 14.73
N GLU A 357 -13.71 12.64 15.11
CA GLU A 357 -13.68 13.95 15.76
C GLU A 357 -13.95 15.09 14.77
N LEU A 358 -13.40 15.01 13.54
CA LEU A 358 -13.71 15.98 12.49
C LEU A 358 -15.18 15.91 12.09
N LEU A 359 -15.74 14.70 11.97
CA LEU A 359 -17.16 14.51 11.66
C LEU A 359 -18.06 15.03 12.77
N LYS A 360 -17.69 14.79 14.03
CA LYS A 360 -18.40 15.34 15.20
C LYS A 360 -18.37 16.87 15.20
N ALA A 361 -17.23 17.49 14.91
CA ALA A 361 -17.14 18.95 14.78
C ALA A 361 -18.08 19.49 13.70
N VAL A 362 -18.14 18.85 12.52
CA VAL A 362 -19.08 19.21 11.44
C VAL A 362 -20.54 19.12 11.92
N GLN A 363 -20.90 18.07 12.65
CA GLN A 363 -22.26 17.87 13.18
C GLN A 363 -22.63 18.89 14.26
N GLU A 364 -21.71 19.19 15.17
CA GLU A 364 -21.92 20.15 16.25
C GLU A 364 -21.83 21.61 15.78
N LYS A 365 -21.25 21.85 14.60
CA LYS A 365 -21.05 23.17 13.98
C LYS A 365 -20.25 24.13 14.88
N LYS A 366 -19.31 23.57 15.65
CA LYS A 366 -18.46 24.31 16.58
C LYS A 366 -17.00 24.29 16.14
N PRO A 367 -16.22 25.32 16.48
CA PRO A 367 -14.77 25.27 16.35
C PRO A 367 -14.19 24.08 17.12
N GLY A 368 -13.08 23.54 16.62
CA GLY A 368 -12.42 22.39 17.23
C GLY A 368 -10.92 22.42 17.00
N VAL A 369 -10.15 21.96 18.00
CA VAL A 369 -8.70 21.80 17.90
C VAL A 369 -8.33 20.38 18.31
N PHE A 370 -7.66 19.65 17.42
CA PHE A 370 -7.34 18.24 17.62
C PHE A 370 -5.90 17.92 17.20
N GLU A 371 -5.31 16.89 17.78
CA GLU A 371 -3.97 16.41 17.41
C GLU A 371 -4.04 14.94 16.97
N PHE A 372 -3.77 14.68 15.69
CA PHE A 372 -3.86 13.35 15.09
C PHE A 372 -2.73 13.09 14.08
N PRO A 373 -2.37 11.82 13.82
CA PRO A 373 -1.47 11.48 12.72
C PRO A 373 -2.13 11.75 11.35
N LEU A 374 -1.32 12.13 10.35
CA LEU A 374 -1.76 12.24 8.95
C LEU A 374 -1.60 10.90 8.22
N PHE A 375 -2.22 10.77 7.03
CA PHE A 375 -2.18 9.54 6.22
C PHE A 375 -0.77 9.17 5.76
N GLU A 376 -0.03 10.19 5.34
CA GLU A 376 1.34 10.19 4.87
C GLU A 376 2.38 10.16 6.00
N GLY A 377 1.94 10.12 7.26
CA GLY A 377 2.80 10.22 8.43
C GLY A 377 2.91 11.66 8.98
N ASN A 378 3.71 11.82 10.04
CA ASN A 378 3.74 13.01 10.91
C ASN A 378 2.46 13.22 11.73
N ARG A 379 2.57 14.02 12.80
CA ARG A 379 1.42 14.45 13.60
C ARG A 379 1.03 15.88 13.23
N GLY A 380 -0.26 16.07 12.97
CA GLY A 380 -0.85 17.36 12.65
C GLY A 380 -1.75 17.86 13.80
N ILE A 381 -1.70 19.17 14.03
CA ILE A 381 -2.70 19.90 14.82
C ILE A 381 -3.71 20.46 13.84
N PHE A 382 -4.96 20.03 13.96
CA PHE A 382 -6.11 20.43 13.16
C PHE A 382 -6.85 21.53 13.90
N THR A 383 -7.05 22.69 13.26
CA THR A 383 -7.89 23.78 13.80
C THR A 383 -9.04 24.03 12.82
N LEU A 384 -10.26 23.82 13.28
CA LEU A 384 -11.48 23.88 12.48
C LEU A 384 -12.31 25.11 12.85
N MET A 385 -12.86 25.78 11.85
CA MET A 385 -13.80 26.88 12.00
C MET A 385 -15.05 26.65 11.14
N PRO A 386 -16.25 26.75 11.72
CA PRO A 386 -17.49 26.64 10.95
C PRO A 386 -17.69 27.86 10.07
N VAL A 387 -18.23 27.64 8.87
CA VAL A 387 -18.57 28.72 7.93
C VAL A 387 -20.08 28.77 7.76
N PHE A 388 -20.64 29.95 7.96
CA PHE A 388 -22.07 30.21 7.83
C PHE A 388 -22.34 31.31 6.79
N SER A 389 -23.46 31.19 6.09
CA SER A 389 -24.07 32.31 5.35
C SER A 389 -25.36 32.71 6.07
N GLY A 390 -25.29 33.78 6.86
CA GLY A 390 -26.34 34.09 7.83
C GLY A 390 -26.51 32.92 8.81
N GLU A 391 -27.72 32.35 8.88
CA GLU A 391 -28.02 31.17 9.71
C GLU A 391 -27.74 29.84 9.00
N HIS A 392 -27.42 29.85 7.69
CA HIS A 392 -27.19 28.63 6.92
C HIS A 392 -25.76 28.14 7.12
N TYR A 393 -25.60 26.95 7.71
CA TYR A 393 -24.32 26.27 7.84
C TYR A 393 -23.84 25.72 6.49
N LEU A 394 -22.62 26.06 6.06
CA LEU A 394 -22.05 25.59 4.79
C LEU A 394 -21.06 24.43 4.98
N GLY A 395 -20.41 24.32 6.15
CA GLY A 395 -19.35 23.34 6.38
C GLY A 395 -18.24 23.89 7.29
N MET A 396 -17.07 23.25 7.26
CA MET A 396 -15.88 23.63 8.02
C MET A 396 -14.73 24.00 7.09
N VAL A 397 -14.08 25.14 7.36
CA VAL A 397 -12.72 25.39 6.91
C VAL A 397 -11.76 24.99 8.02
N TYR A 398 -10.65 24.33 7.67
CA TYR A 398 -9.67 23.96 8.68
C TYR A 398 -8.24 24.06 8.16
N VAL A 399 -7.31 24.20 9.10
CA VAL A 399 -5.88 24.22 8.84
C VAL A 399 -5.19 23.09 9.59
N ILE A 400 -4.08 22.62 9.04
CA ILE A 400 -3.18 21.66 9.66
C ILE A 400 -1.84 22.34 9.90
N VAL A 401 -1.25 22.14 11.08
CA VAL A 401 0.14 22.49 11.39
C VAL A 401 0.88 21.22 11.84
N ILE A 402 2.03 20.92 11.25
CA ILE A 402 2.86 19.77 11.66
C ILE A 402 3.57 20.09 12.98
N LYS A 403 3.65 19.09 13.87
CA LYS A 403 4.31 19.19 15.18
C LYS A 403 5.79 18.86 15.14
#